data_AF-A0AB36ZDX1-F1
#
_entry.id   AF-A0AB36ZDX1-F1
#
_cell.length_a   1.000
_cell.length_b   1.000
_cell.length_c   1.000
_cell.angle_alpha   90.00
_cell.angle_beta   90.00
_cell.angle_gamma   90.00
#
_symmetry.space_group_name_H-M   'P 1'
#
loop_
_entity.id
_entity.type
_entity.pdbx_description
1 polymer ?
#
loop_
_entity_poly.entity_id
_entity_poly.type
_entity_poly.pdbx_seq_one_letter_code
_entity_poly.pdbx_strand_id
1 'polypeptide(L)'
;MERLTLAEFFAPQPATRAELPDPEPLLARLTHLVIEILEGSREIDQIARWLSDEVYHHLQKRVVLAARARSLRKRTAQRVPFTVGRVIVTEPRDGVVEGVVLVHHRARSRAVAIRLEGTDARWRATAINVL
;
A
#
# COMPACT_ATOMS: atom_id res chain seq x y z
N MET A 1 31.30 -24.76 3.02
CA MET A 1 29.93 -24.98 2.52
C MET A 1 29.01 -24.80 3.72
N GLU A 2 28.47 -23.60 3.88
CA GLU A 2 27.69 -23.20 5.06
C GLU A 2 26.32 -23.89 5.01
N ARG A 3 25.97 -24.66 6.05
CA ARG A 3 24.65 -25.31 6.13
C ARG A 3 23.65 -24.26 6.58
N LEU A 4 22.83 -23.79 5.63
CA LEU A 4 21.62 -23.04 5.95
C LEU A 4 20.75 -23.89 6.88
N THR A 5 20.26 -23.26 7.95
CA THR A 5 19.24 -23.83 8.82
C THR A 5 17.94 -24.01 8.04
N LEU A 6 17.08 -24.94 8.47
CA LEU A 6 15.76 -25.13 7.86
C LEU A 6 14.93 -23.83 7.88
N ALA A 7 15.09 -23.00 8.91
CA ALA A 7 14.42 -21.71 9.02
C ALA A 7 14.88 -20.70 7.97
N GLU A 8 16.18 -20.64 7.67
CA GLU A 8 16.73 -19.75 6.63
C GLU A 8 16.33 -20.20 5.23
N PHE A 9 16.19 -21.50 5.00
CA PHE A 9 15.74 -22.02 3.70
C PHE A 9 14.30 -21.59 3.35
N PHE A 10 13.43 -21.46 4.36
CA PHE A 10 12.04 -21.00 4.19
C PHE A 10 11.84 -19.51 4.50
N ALA A 11 12.91 -18.76 4.71
CA ALA A 11 12.82 -17.32 4.92
C ALA A 11 12.38 -16.60 3.62
N PRO A 12 11.67 -15.47 3.70
CA PRO A 12 11.29 -14.69 2.52
C PRO A 12 12.55 -14.27 1.74
N GLN A 13 12.56 -14.53 0.44
CA GLN A 13 13.75 -14.28 -0.39
C GLN A 13 13.64 -12.94 -1.11
N PRO A 14 14.67 -12.06 -1.03
CA PRO A 14 14.67 -10.81 -1.77
C PRO A 14 14.62 -11.11 -3.28
N ALA A 15 13.80 -10.34 -4.01
CA ALA A 15 13.70 -10.45 -5.46
C ALA A 15 14.35 -9.23 -6.14
N THR A 16 15.09 -9.47 -7.22
CA THR A 16 15.67 -8.42 -8.05
C THR A 16 14.59 -7.73 -8.87
N ARG A 17 14.86 -6.51 -9.36
CA ARG A 17 13.91 -5.75 -10.18
C ARG A 17 13.52 -6.49 -11.46
N ALA A 18 14.44 -7.27 -12.04
CA ALA A 18 14.23 -8.03 -13.27
C ALA A 18 13.23 -9.19 -13.10
N GLU A 19 13.08 -9.71 -11.88
CA GLU A 19 12.14 -10.78 -11.53
C GLU A 19 10.74 -10.24 -11.19
N LEU A 20 10.59 -8.91 -11.10
CA LEU A 20 9.38 -8.25 -10.64
C LEU A 20 8.60 -7.61 -11.79
N PRO A 21 7.25 -7.64 -11.74
CA PRO A 21 6.42 -6.97 -12.73
C PRO A 21 6.57 -5.45 -12.64
N ASP A 22 6.08 -4.74 -13.65
CA ASP A 22 5.94 -3.28 -13.61
C ASP A 22 5.22 -2.83 -12.31
N PRO A 23 5.84 -1.97 -11.47
CA PRO A 23 5.25 -1.52 -10.22
C PRO A 23 4.09 -0.54 -10.40
N GLU A 24 4.03 0.21 -11.50
CA GLU A 24 3.08 1.32 -11.67
C GLU A 24 1.60 0.90 -11.53
N PRO A 25 1.14 -0.19 -12.17
CA PRO A 25 -0.24 -0.68 -12.00
C PRO A 25 -0.58 -1.05 -10.55
N LEU A 26 0.39 -1.60 -9.81
CA LEU A 26 0.19 -1.96 -8.41
C LEU A 26 0.13 -0.72 -7.52
N LEU A 27 1.00 0.28 -7.75
CA LEU A 27 1.00 1.55 -7.03
C LEU A 27 -0.34 2.28 -7.19
N ALA A 28 -0.84 2.39 -8.43
CA ALA A 28 -2.13 3.00 -8.70
C ALA A 28 -3.29 2.22 -8.03
N ARG A 29 -3.26 0.88 -8.13
CA ARG A 29 -4.28 0.02 -7.52
C ARG A 29 -4.29 0.09 -6.00
N LEU A 30 -3.13 -0.01 -5.34
CA LEU A 30 -3.01 0.10 -3.90
C LEU A 30 -3.48 1.48 -3.42
N THR A 31 -3.14 2.55 -4.15
CA THR A 31 -3.63 3.90 -3.87
C THR A 31 -5.16 3.95 -3.86
N HIS A 32 -5.80 3.43 -4.91
CA HIS A 32 -7.26 3.37 -4.97
C HIS A 32 -7.86 2.64 -3.76
N LEU A 33 -7.36 1.44 -3.47
CA LEU A 33 -7.89 0.59 -2.41
C LEU A 33 -7.69 1.22 -1.03
N VAL A 34 -6.52 1.81 -0.75
CA VAL A 34 -6.23 2.49 0.51
C VAL A 34 -7.18 3.66 0.74
N ILE A 35 -7.45 4.49 -0.29
CA ILE A 35 -8.42 5.58 -0.16
C ILE A 35 -9.82 5.04 0.12
N GLU A 36 -10.26 4.00 -0.59
CA GLU A 36 -11.56 3.37 -0.36
C GLU A 36 -11.70 2.78 1.04
N ILE A 37 -10.63 2.18 1.56
CA ILE A 37 -10.53 1.62 2.91
C ILE A 37 -10.62 2.72 3.97
N LEU A 38 -9.88 3.82 3.81
CA LEU A 38 -9.90 4.94 4.77
C LEU A 38 -11.25 5.67 4.78
N GLU A 39 -11.94 5.75 3.65
CA GLU A 39 -13.32 6.26 3.57
C GLU A 39 -14.36 5.25 4.11
N GLY A 40 -13.95 4.02 4.41
CA GLY A 40 -14.78 2.95 4.97
C GLY A 40 -15.65 2.22 3.95
N SER A 41 -15.38 2.40 2.65
CA SER A 41 -16.12 1.74 1.56
C SER A 41 -15.56 0.37 1.19
N ARG A 42 -14.48 -0.07 1.84
CA ARG A 42 -13.80 -1.35 1.61
C ARG A 42 -13.06 -1.83 2.86
N GLU A 43 -12.94 -3.15 3.01
CA GLU A 43 -12.18 -3.79 4.10
C GLU A 43 -10.69 -3.91 3.79
N ILE A 44 -9.85 -3.74 4.81
CA ILE A 44 -8.38 -3.79 4.69
C ILE A 44 -7.86 -5.18 4.29
N ASP A 45 -8.54 -6.25 4.70
CA ASP A 45 -8.15 -7.64 4.40
C ASP A 45 -8.06 -7.92 2.90
N GLN A 46 -8.78 -7.15 2.07
CA GLN A 46 -8.71 -7.29 0.61
C GLN A 46 -7.33 -6.96 0.03
N ILE A 47 -6.50 -6.19 0.76
CA ILE A 47 -5.15 -5.84 0.33
C ILE A 47 -4.04 -6.47 1.17
N ALA A 48 -4.37 -7.20 2.25
CA ALA A 48 -3.40 -7.73 3.20
C ALA A 48 -2.24 -8.50 2.53
N ARG A 49 -2.53 -9.27 1.47
CA ARG A 49 -1.52 -10.04 0.72
C ARG A 49 -0.38 -9.19 0.12
N TRP A 50 -0.63 -7.90 -0.11
CA TRP A 50 0.35 -6.97 -0.66
C TRP A 50 1.02 -6.13 0.41
N LEU A 51 0.64 -6.22 1.68
CA LEU A 51 1.19 -5.38 2.75
C LEU A 51 2.21 -6.14 3.57
N SER A 52 3.19 -5.46 4.16
CA SER A 52 3.87 -6.00 5.33
C SER A 52 2.94 -5.99 6.53
N ASP A 53 3.24 -6.81 7.55
CA ASP A 53 2.45 -6.86 8.78
C ASP A 53 2.43 -5.49 9.47
N GLU A 54 3.57 -4.78 9.49
CA GLU A 54 3.65 -3.44 10.05
C GLU A 54 2.71 -2.44 9.36
N VAL A 55 2.70 -2.43 8.01
CA VAL A 55 1.82 -1.56 7.22
C VAL A 55 0.36 -1.92 7.44
N TYR A 56 0.03 -3.22 7.51
CA TYR A 56 -1.31 -3.68 7.81
C TYR A 56 -1.81 -3.13 9.14
N HIS A 57 -1.04 -3.32 10.23
CA HIS A 57 -1.41 -2.83 11.56
C HIS A 57 -1.50 -1.30 11.61
N HIS A 58 -0.59 -0.60 10.94
CA HIS A 58 -0.62 0.85 10.86
C HIS A 58 -1.90 1.36 10.17
N LEU A 59 -2.24 0.80 8.99
CA LEU A 59 -3.46 1.16 8.28
C LEU A 59 -4.72 0.77 9.05
N GLN A 60 -4.75 -0.39 9.71
CA GLN A 60 -5.88 -0.83 10.52
C GLN A 60 -6.19 0.19 11.64
N LYS A 61 -5.17 0.69 12.35
CA LYS A 61 -5.35 1.76 13.35
C LYS A 61 -5.97 3.00 12.72
N ARG A 62 -5.51 3.41 11.55
CA ARG A 62 -6.06 4.57 10.82
C ARG A 62 -7.51 4.36 10.39
N VAL A 63 -7.88 3.15 9.98
CA VAL A 63 -9.27 2.78 9.64
C VAL A 63 -10.19 2.93 10.86
N VAL A 64 -9.78 2.43 12.03
CA VAL A 64 -10.55 2.56 13.27
C VAL A 64 -10.74 4.03 13.65
N LEU A 65 -9.68 4.84 13.57
CA LEU A 65 -9.76 6.28 13.85
C LEU A 65 -10.67 7.01 12.85
N ALA A 66 -10.58 6.68 11.55
CA ALA A 66 -11.43 7.25 10.51
C ALA A 66 -12.91 6.89 10.72
N ALA A 67 -13.20 5.63 11.07
CA ALA A 67 -14.54 5.18 11.40
C ALA A 67 -15.12 5.94 12.60
N ARG A 68 -14.35 6.06 13.69
CA ARG A 68 -14.76 6.85 14.87
C ARG A 68 -15.05 8.31 14.52
N ALA A 69 -14.18 8.94 13.73
CA ALA A 69 -14.36 10.32 13.30
C ALA A 69 -15.59 10.51 12.38
N ARG A 70 -15.94 9.51 11.57
CA ARG A 70 -17.19 9.51 10.78
C ARG A 70 -18.42 9.42 11.68
N SER A 71 -18.44 8.49 12.64
CA SER A 71 -19.54 8.33 13.59
C SER A 71 -19.80 9.59 14.41
N LEU A 72 -18.76 10.25 14.93
CA LEU A 72 -18.89 11.52 15.67
C LEU A 72 -19.52 12.64 14.83
N ARG A 73 -19.28 12.63 13.51
CA ARG A 73 -19.86 13.59 12.57
C ARG A 73 -21.21 13.14 12.00
N LYS A 74 -21.78 12.03 12.49
CA LYS A 74 -23.00 11.40 11.97
C LYS A 74 -22.94 11.15 10.45
N ARG A 75 -21.75 10.84 9.92
CA ARG A 75 -21.54 10.50 8.52
C ARG A 75 -21.43 8.99 8.36
N THR A 76 -22.09 8.46 7.34
CA THR A 76 -21.96 7.05 6.96
C THR A 76 -20.70 6.83 6.13
N ALA A 77 -20.24 5.58 6.07
CA ALA A 77 -19.25 5.19 5.06
C ALA A 77 -19.89 5.34 3.67
N GLN A 78 -19.20 6.00 2.76
CA GLN A 78 -19.66 6.16 1.38
C GLN A 78 -18.46 6.19 0.45
N ARG A 79 -18.61 5.57 -0.72
CA ARG A 79 -17.63 5.72 -1.80
C ARG A 79 -17.70 7.14 -2.34
N VAL A 80 -16.69 7.95 -2.06
CA VAL A 80 -16.54 9.30 -2.61
C VAL A 80 -15.82 9.19 -3.94
N PRO A 81 -16.32 9.79 -5.04
CA PRO A 81 -15.59 9.82 -6.31
C PRO A 81 -14.25 10.54 -6.16
N PHE A 82 -13.20 9.95 -6.73
CA PHE A 82 -11.88 10.53 -6.86
C PHE A 82 -11.21 10.01 -8.12
N THR A 83 -10.23 10.75 -8.61
CA THR A 83 -9.35 10.27 -9.69
C THR A 83 -7.95 10.06 -9.14
N VAL A 84 -7.30 9.02 -9.64
CA VAL A 84 -5.86 8.81 -9.44
C VAL A 84 -5.15 9.50 -10.59
N GLY A 85 -4.27 10.42 -10.24
CA GLY A 85 -3.42 11.16 -11.18
C GLY A 85 -2.13 10.42 -11.48
N ARG A 86 -1.12 11.19 -11.91
CA ARG A 86 0.20 10.68 -12.27
C ARG A 86 0.82 9.89 -11.11
N VAL A 87 1.40 8.74 -11.45
CA VAL A 87 2.31 7.98 -10.60
C VAL A 87 3.74 8.47 -10.86
N ILE A 88 4.44 8.84 -9.80
CA ILE A 88 5.87 9.17 -9.85
C ILE A 88 6.61 8.03 -9.17
N VAL A 89 7.57 7.42 -9.87
CA VAL A 89 8.29 6.22 -9.42
C VAL A 89 9.78 6.51 -9.38
N THR A 90 10.45 6.03 -8.33
CA THR A 90 11.91 6.00 -8.19
C THR A 90 12.34 4.62 -7.72
N GLU A 91 13.49 4.14 -8.18
CA GLU A 91 14.07 2.84 -7.80
C GLU A 91 15.37 3.07 -7.00
N PRO A 92 15.29 3.28 -5.67
CA PRO A 92 16.46 3.68 -4.87
C PRO A 92 17.48 2.54 -4.68
N ARG A 93 17.05 1.29 -4.81
CA ARG A 93 17.91 0.09 -4.78
C ARG A 93 17.25 -1.02 -5.61
N ASP A 94 18.03 -2.01 -6.03
CA ASP A 94 17.48 -3.17 -6.73
C ASP A 94 16.40 -3.87 -5.90
N GLY A 95 15.32 -4.28 -6.56
CA GLY A 95 14.17 -4.88 -5.92
C GLY A 95 13.33 -3.92 -5.05
N VAL A 96 13.56 -2.61 -5.09
CA VAL A 96 12.77 -1.62 -4.34
C VAL A 96 12.31 -0.48 -5.20
N VAL A 97 11.05 -0.11 -4.99
CA VAL A 97 10.37 0.99 -5.66
C VAL A 97 9.77 1.91 -4.60
N GLU A 98 9.95 3.21 -4.78
CA GLU A 98 9.22 4.24 -4.07
C GLU A 98 8.32 4.97 -5.06
N GLY A 99 7.03 5.04 -4.73
CA GLY A 99 6.00 5.62 -5.56
C GLY A 99 5.24 6.72 -4.84
N VAL A 100 4.96 7.81 -5.54
CA VAL A 100 4.03 8.86 -5.09
C VAL A 100 2.90 8.96 -6.09
N VAL A 101 1.67 8.83 -5.61
CA VAL A 101 0.45 8.87 -6.42
C VAL A 101 -0.42 10.02 -5.97
N LEU A 102 -0.79 10.91 -6.89
CA LEU A 102 -1.72 12.00 -6.59
C LEU A 102 -3.17 11.52 -6.66
N VAL A 103 -3.97 11.92 -5.68
CA VAL A 103 -5.40 11.59 -5.57
C VAL A 103 -6.17 12.90 -5.57
N HIS A 104 -7.06 13.08 -6.54
CA HIS A 104 -7.86 14.28 -6.67
C HIS A 104 -9.30 14.00 -6.24
N HIS A 105 -9.69 14.61 -5.13
CA HIS A 105 -11.10 14.74 -4.74
C HIS A 105 -11.61 16.12 -5.18
N ARG A 106 -12.94 16.27 -5.25
CA ARG A 106 -13.59 17.53 -5.64
C ARG A 106 -13.14 18.77 -4.83
N ALA A 107 -12.78 18.59 -3.56
CA ALA A 107 -12.43 19.70 -2.66
C ALA A 107 -10.93 19.77 -2.29
N ARG A 108 -10.13 18.74 -2.60
CA ARG A 108 -8.72 18.67 -2.20
C ARG A 108 -7.96 17.61 -3.00
N SER A 109 -6.68 17.86 -3.20
CA SER A 109 -5.74 16.84 -3.66
C SER A 109 -4.96 16.28 -2.47
N ARG A 110 -4.66 14.99 -2.52
CA ARG A 110 -3.80 14.29 -1.56
C ARG A 110 -2.71 13.56 -2.31
N ALA A 111 -1.59 13.31 -1.64
CA ALA A 111 -0.55 12.44 -2.17
C ALA A 111 -0.52 11.15 -1.34
N VAL A 112 -0.33 10.02 -2.01
CA VAL A 112 -0.13 8.72 -1.38
C VAL A 112 1.29 8.26 -1.71
N ALA A 113 2.13 8.21 -0.68
CA ALA A 113 3.49 7.71 -0.78
C ALA A 113 3.50 6.22 -0.41
N ILE A 114 4.07 5.38 -1.27
CA ILE A 114 4.12 3.93 -1.14
C ILE A 114 5.56 3.47 -1.39
N ARG A 115 6.07 2.61 -0.51
CA ARG A 115 7.31 1.87 -0.74
C ARG A 115 6.96 0.41 -1.00
N LEU A 116 7.44 -0.13 -2.11
CA LEU A 116 7.34 -1.54 -2.49
C LEU A 116 8.72 -2.19 -2.40
N GLU A 117 8.76 -3.39 -1.83
CA GLU A 117 9.95 -4.25 -1.83
C GLU A 117 9.62 -5.60 -2.45
N GLY A 118 10.55 -6.11 -3.26
CA GLY A 118 10.48 -7.41 -3.90
C GLY A 118 10.81 -8.52 -2.93
N THR A 119 9.88 -9.45 -2.73
CA THR A 119 10.08 -10.64 -1.91
C THR A 119 9.34 -11.81 -2.53
N ASP A 120 9.98 -12.96 -2.71
CA ASP A 120 9.39 -14.14 -3.36
C ASP A 120 8.80 -13.82 -4.76
N ALA A 121 9.55 -13.05 -5.57
CA ALA A 121 9.14 -12.59 -6.91
C ALA A 121 7.81 -11.79 -6.96
N ARG A 122 7.41 -11.15 -5.86
CA ARG A 122 6.24 -10.26 -5.79
C ARG A 122 6.56 -8.98 -5.05
N TRP A 123 5.83 -7.93 -5.38
CA TRP A 123 5.85 -6.68 -4.63
C TRP A 123 5.09 -6.80 -3.31
N ARG A 124 5.69 -6.30 -2.23
CA ARG A 124 5.03 -6.03 -0.95
C ARG A 124 5.23 -4.57 -0.55
N ALA A 125 4.16 -3.90 -0.16
CA ALA A 125 4.20 -2.56 0.38
C ALA A 125 4.72 -2.59 1.82
N THR A 126 5.87 -1.96 2.04
CA THR A 126 6.54 -1.86 3.35
C THR A 126 6.37 -0.48 3.99
N ALA A 127 5.87 0.50 3.24
CA ALA A 127 5.37 1.77 3.78
C ALA A 127 4.20 2.29 2.95
N ILE A 128 3.17 2.84 3.60
CA ILE A 128 2.05 3.54 2.95
C ILE A 128 1.64 4.74 3.80
N ASN A 129 1.74 5.94 3.22
CA ASN A 129 1.34 7.20 3.85
C ASN A 129 0.37 7.96 2.96
N VAL A 130 -0.71 8.49 3.54
CA VAL A 130 -1.64 9.39 2.84
C VAL A 130 -1.52 10.76 3.48
N LEU A 131 -1.05 11.74 2.70
CA LEU A 131 -0.77 13.12 3.13
C LEU A 131 -2.03 14.01 3.09
#